data_AF-A0A349YHI2-F1
#
_entry.id   AF-A0A349YHI2-F1
#
_cell.length_a   1.000
_cell.length_b   1.000
_cell.length_c   1.000
_cell.angle_alpha   90.00
_cell.angle_beta   90.00
_cell.angle_gamma   90.00
#
_symmetry.space_group_name_H-M   'P 1'
#
loop_
_entity.id
_entity.type
_entity.pdbx_description
1 polymer ?
#
loop_
_entity_poly.entity_id
_entity_poly.type
_entity_poly.pdbx_seq_one_letter_code
_entity_poly.pdbx_strand_id
1 'polypeptide(L)'
;MEEMTLEEAIIHAREVAKTKRAEATYNFEKLENYYNWCSKCANEHEQLALWLEELKHYKEMKSQNLLIELPCSIGTDVYKIPSKANYDLNILNGRKEFNRIYHQKVYNIVFTTLNRWYVLCDKDSIDAPSDVCVDTEYGKTWFTSREEAEKKLEEMGNDKT
;
A
#
# COMPACT_ATOMS: atom_id res chain seq x y z
N MET A 1 11.53 10.11 -25.28
CA MET A 1 12.54 10.35 -24.24
C MET A 1 12.46 9.14 -23.34
N GLU A 2 13.53 8.35 -23.28
CA GLU A 2 13.58 7.15 -22.43
C GLU A 2 13.44 7.57 -20.96
N GLU A 3 12.64 6.84 -20.19
CA GLU A 3 12.49 7.11 -18.75
C GLU A 3 13.81 6.77 -18.03
N MET A 4 14.30 7.72 -17.25
CA MET A 4 15.53 7.54 -16.46
C MET A 4 15.33 6.48 -15.38
N THR A 5 16.30 5.59 -15.22
CA THR A 5 16.29 4.58 -14.15
C THR A 5 16.61 5.21 -12.79
N LEU A 6 16.23 4.52 -11.70
CA LEU A 6 16.53 4.98 -10.34
C LEU A 6 18.05 5.08 -10.07
N GLU A 7 18.84 4.16 -10.65
CA GLU A 7 20.30 4.19 -10.54
C GLU A 7 20.88 5.42 -11.25
N GLU A 8 20.45 5.69 -12.47
CA GLU A 8 20.88 6.87 -13.23
C GLU A 8 20.49 8.17 -12.51
N ALA A 9 19.32 8.22 -11.88
CA ALA A 9 18.88 9.38 -11.09
C ALA A 9 19.78 9.62 -9.86
N ILE A 10 20.20 8.56 -9.16
CA ILE A 10 21.14 8.64 -8.03
C ILE A 10 22.50 9.16 -8.52
N ILE A 11 23.03 8.58 -9.59
CA ILE A 11 24.31 9.00 -10.19
C ILE A 11 24.24 10.47 -10.59
N HIS A 12 23.19 10.86 -11.31
CA HIS A 12 22.99 12.23 -11.75
C HIS A 12 22.93 13.22 -10.58
N ALA A 13 22.15 12.91 -9.52
CA ALA A 13 22.06 13.76 -8.35
C ALA A 13 23.44 13.95 -7.68
N ARG A 14 24.24 12.88 -7.56
CA ARG A 14 25.61 12.96 -7.03
C ARG A 14 26.56 13.78 -7.91
N GLU A 15 26.48 13.61 -9.22
CA GLU A 15 27.31 14.37 -10.16
C GLU A 15 26.99 15.86 -10.12
N VAL A 16 25.71 16.22 -10.04
CA VAL A 16 25.28 17.61 -9.87
C VAL A 16 25.76 18.15 -8.53
N ALA A 17 25.58 17.40 -7.43
CA ALA A 17 26.05 17.80 -6.10
C ALA A 17 27.55 18.08 -6.10
N LYS A 18 28.34 17.17 -6.65
CA LYS A 18 29.81 17.29 -6.78
C LYS A 18 30.21 18.51 -7.61
N THR A 19 29.56 18.71 -8.77
CA THR A 19 29.86 19.83 -9.67
C THR A 19 29.54 21.16 -8.99
N LYS A 20 28.38 21.28 -8.36
CA LYS A 20 27.95 22.48 -7.64
C LYS A 20 28.82 22.76 -6.41
N ARG A 21 29.27 21.72 -5.72
CA ARG A 21 30.19 21.87 -4.59
C ARG A 21 31.56 22.37 -5.04
N ALA A 22 32.05 21.92 -6.20
CA ALA A 22 33.29 22.44 -6.79
C ALA A 22 33.12 23.91 -7.22
N GLU A 23 32.02 24.26 -7.89
CA GLU A 23 31.70 25.65 -8.26
C GLU A 23 31.63 26.58 -7.04
N ALA A 24 31.09 26.10 -5.92
CA ALA A 24 30.99 26.88 -4.69
C ALA A 24 32.36 27.21 -4.02
N THR A 25 33.45 26.59 -4.47
CA THR A 25 34.80 26.88 -3.94
C THR A 25 35.45 28.12 -4.55
N TYR A 26 34.95 28.59 -5.70
CA TYR A 26 35.41 29.83 -6.28
C TYR A 26 34.93 31.02 -5.44
N ASN A 27 35.70 32.10 -5.41
CA ASN A 27 35.41 33.25 -4.55
C ASN A 27 35.61 34.60 -5.27
N PHE A 28 34.96 34.75 -6.42
CA PHE A 28 34.87 36.05 -7.07
C PHE A 28 33.79 36.90 -6.38
N GLU A 29 34.18 38.00 -5.74
CA GLU A 29 33.31 38.86 -4.91
C GLU A 29 32.01 39.29 -5.63
N LYS A 30 32.09 39.57 -6.94
CA LYS A 30 30.92 39.94 -7.77
C LYS A 30 29.88 38.82 -7.95
N LEU A 31 30.21 37.58 -7.60
CA LEU A 31 29.41 36.37 -7.81
C LEU A 31 29.10 35.62 -6.51
N GLU A 32 29.27 36.26 -5.35
CA GLU A 32 29.00 35.64 -4.03
C GLU A 32 27.63 34.94 -3.96
N ASN A 33 26.57 35.61 -4.44
CA ASN A 33 25.22 35.03 -4.47
C ASN A 33 25.13 33.74 -5.29
N TYR A 34 25.87 33.66 -6.40
CA TYR A 34 25.92 32.46 -7.24
C TYR A 34 26.63 31.31 -6.52
N TYR A 35 27.76 31.56 -5.84
CA TYR A 35 28.48 30.52 -5.11
C TYR A 35 27.71 30.03 -3.87
N ASN A 36 27.03 30.93 -3.17
CA ASN A 36 26.12 30.57 -2.09
C ASN A 36 24.98 29.68 -2.60
N TRP A 37 24.42 30.01 -3.77
CA TRP A 37 23.43 29.17 -4.43
C TRP A 37 24.01 27.81 -4.85
N CYS A 38 25.22 27.75 -5.41
CA CYS A 38 25.87 26.48 -5.75
C CYS A 38 26.08 25.60 -4.51
N SER A 39 26.50 26.17 -3.38
CA SER A 39 26.63 25.44 -2.11
C SER A 39 25.29 24.85 -1.66
N LYS A 40 24.21 25.65 -1.73
CA LYS A 40 22.86 25.19 -1.39
C LYS A 40 22.39 24.07 -2.33
N CYS A 41 22.54 24.28 -3.64
CA CYS A 41 22.18 23.32 -4.67
C CYS A 41 22.93 21.99 -4.48
N ALA A 42 24.22 22.05 -4.13
CA ALA A 42 25.00 20.85 -3.83
C ALA A 42 24.42 20.05 -2.67
N ASN A 43 24.06 20.71 -1.57
CA ASN A 43 23.48 20.06 -0.39
C ASN A 43 22.08 19.47 -0.70
N GLU A 44 21.26 20.18 -1.48
CA GLU A 44 19.94 19.70 -1.91
C GLU A 44 20.06 18.43 -2.78
N HIS A 45 21.00 18.40 -3.72
CA HIS A 45 21.22 17.24 -4.58
C HIS A 45 21.87 16.05 -3.84
N GLU A 46 22.72 16.30 -2.85
CA GLU A 46 23.24 15.25 -1.98
C GLU A 46 22.10 14.61 -1.16
N GLN A 47 21.22 15.43 -0.58
CA GLN A 47 20.05 14.94 0.15
C GLN A 47 19.10 14.15 -0.76
N LEU A 48 18.90 14.62 -2.00
CA LEU A 48 18.09 13.92 -2.99
C LEU A 48 18.69 12.54 -3.31
N ALA A 49 20.01 12.45 -3.51
CA ALA A 49 20.68 11.17 -3.76
C ALA A 49 20.46 10.17 -2.61
N LEU A 50 20.55 10.63 -1.36
CA LEU A 50 20.30 9.79 -0.18
C LEU A 50 18.87 9.25 -0.14
N TRP A 51 17.85 10.09 -0.41
CA TRP A 51 16.46 9.63 -0.47
C TRP A 51 16.22 8.64 -1.61
N LEU A 52 16.87 8.83 -2.75
CA LEU A 52 16.77 7.91 -3.88
C LEU A 52 17.42 6.55 -3.57
N GLU A 53 18.53 6.52 -2.82
CA GLU A 53 19.14 5.29 -2.33
C GLU A 53 18.24 4.55 -1.33
N GLU A 54 17.59 5.29 -0.42
CA GLU A 54 16.61 4.70 0.51
C GLU A 54 15.42 4.08 -0.25
N LEU A 55 14.91 4.79 -1.27
CA LEU A 55 13.86 4.27 -2.15
C LEU A 55 14.30 3.01 -2.92
N LYS A 56 15.54 2.98 -3.40
CA LYS A 56 16.12 1.81 -4.06
C LYS A 56 16.15 0.61 -3.11
N HIS A 57 16.61 0.83 -1.89
CA HIS A 57 16.64 -0.19 -0.85
C HIS A 57 15.23 -0.73 -0.52
N TYR A 58 14.22 0.13 -0.39
CA TYR A 58 12.83 -0.33 -0.20
C TYR A 58 12.32 -1.17 -1.37
N LYS A 59 12.63 -0.79 -2.62
CA LYS A 59 12.23 -1.57 -3.80
C LYS A 59 12.90 -2.95 -3.84
N GLU A 60 14.17 -3.03 -3.47
CA GLU A 60 14.91 -4.30 -3.35
C GLU A 60 14.36 -5.17 -2.22
N MET A 61 14.05 -4.60 -1.06
CA MET A 61 13.39 -5.34 0.03
C MET A 61 12.02 -5.88 -0.41
N LYS A 62 11.24 -5.12 -1.18
CA LYS A 62 9.96 -5.60 -1.73
C LYS A 62 10.16 -6.77 -2.70
N SER A 63 11.17 -6.72 -3.58
CA SER A 63 11.46 -7.81 -4.52
C SER A 63 11.97 -9.08 -3.83
N GLN A 64 12.63 -8.94 -2.68
CA GLN A 64 13.09 -10.03 -1.82
C GLN A 64 12.01 -10.54 -0.84
N ASN A 65 10.77 -10.05 -0.91
CA ASN A 65 9.69 -10.35 0.05
C ASN A 65 10.00 -10.00 1.51
N LEU A 66 10.91 -9.04 1.75
CA LEU A 66 11.19 -8.49 3.09
C LEU A 66 10.21 -7.38 3.48
N LEU A 67 9.45 -6.86 2.52
CA LEU A 67 8.37 -5.89 2.73
C LEU A 67 7.07 -6.44 2.15
N ILE A 68 6.01 -6.38 2.95
CA ILE A 68 4.64 -6.73 2.57
C ILE A 68 3.78 -5.47 2.66
N GLU A 69 3.01 -5.21 1.62
CA GLU A 69 2.00 -4.16 1.61
C GLU A 69 0.68 -4.75 2.09
N LEU A 70 0.22 -4.29 3.25
CA LEU A 70 -1.07 -4.68 3.81
C LEU A 70 -2.18 -3.81 3.21
N PRO A 71 -3.39 -4.36 2.97
CA PRO A 71 -4.49 -3.57 2.42
C PRO A 71 -5.10 -2.61 3.45
N CYS A 72 -4.81 -2.78 4.74
CA CYS A 72 -5.36 -1.98 5.81
C CYS A 72 -4.44 -1.95 7.05
N SER A 73 -4.73 -1.00 7.94
CA SER A 73 -4.12 -0.88 9.26
C SER A 73 -5.09 -1.30 10.37
N ILE A 74 -4.59 -1.40 11.59
CA ILE A 74 -5.44 -1.51 12.77
C ILE A 74 -6.36 -0.28 12.85
N GLY A 75 -7.62 -0.50 13.22
CA GLY A 75 -8.67 0.51 13.28
C GLY A 75 -9.43 0.75 11.97
N THR A 76 -8.94 0.21 10.85
CA THR A 76 -9.61 0.29 9.55
C THR A 76 -10.95 -0.43 9.58
N ASP A 77 -11.95 0.19 8.98
CA ASP A 77 -13.25 -0.42 8.71
C ASP A 77 -13.14 -1.40 7.55
N VAL A 78 -13.68 -2.60 7.75
CA VAL A 78 -13.75 -3.65 6.72
C VAL A 78 -15.20 -4.08 6.51
N TYR A 79 -15.47 -4.49 5.28
CA TYR A 79 -16.79 -4.89 4.81
C TYR A 79 -16.71 -6.31 4.29
N LYS A 80 -17.45 -7.22 4.92
CA LYS A 80 -17.47 -8.65 4.58
C LYS A 80 -18.78 -9.02 3.92
N ILE A 81 -18.71 -9.96 2.99
CA ILE A 81 -19.86 -10.57 2.33
C ILE A 81 -19.75 -12.09 2.44
N PRO A 82 -20.86 -12.85 2.33
CA PRO A 82 -20.77 -14.29 2.23
C PRO A 82 -19.98 -14.73 1.00
N SER A 83 -19.31 -15.88 1.10
CA SER A 83 -18.79 -16.55 -0.10
C SER A 83 -19.94 -16.95 -1.02
N LYS A 84 -19.66 -17.18 -2.31
CA LYS A 84 -20.69 -17.62 -3.27
C LYS A 84 -21.43 -18.88 -2.81
N ALA A 85 -20.71 -19.86 -2.28
CA ALA A 85 -21.30 -21.07 -1.72
C ALA A 85 -22.26 -20.76 -0.55
N ASN A 86 -21.84 -19.90 0.39
CA ASN A 86 -22.71 -19.48 1.50
C ASN A 86 -23.90 -18.66 1.02
N TYR A 87 -23.70 -17.79 0.02
CA TYR A 87 -24.74 -16.98 -0.58
C TYR A 87 -25.87 -17.85 -1.17
N ASP A 88 -25.50 -18.88 -1.93
CA ASP A 88 -26.47 -19.80 -2.53
C ASP A 88 -27.12 -20.72 -1.48
N LEU A 89 -26.37 -21.19 -0.48
CA LEU A 89 -26.93 -21.94 0.65
C LEU A 89 -27.95 -21.12 1.46
N ASN A 90 -27.68 -19.83 1.69
CA ASN A 90 -28.61 -18.93 2.35
C ASN A 90 -29.91 -18.79 1.56
N ILE A 91 -29.85 -18.73 0.23
CA ILE A 91 -31.05 -18.71 -0.62
C ILE A 91 -31.82 -20.04 -0.52
N LEU A 92 -31.12 -21.18 -0.61
CA LEU A 92 -31.74 -22.51 -0.54
C LEU A 92 -32.44 -22.76 0.80
N ASN A 93 -31.86 -22.25 1.88
CA ASN A 93 -32.40 -22.40 3.24
C ASN A 93 -33.45 -21.33 3.59
N GLY A 94 -33.82 -20.44 2.66
CA GLY A 94 -34.78 -19.37 2.89
C GLY A 94 -34.28 -18.25 3.82
N ARG A 95 -32.95 -18.17 4.05
CA ARG A 95 -32.30 -17.22 4.96
C ARG A 95 -31.58 -16.08 4.20
N LYS A 96 -32.30 -15.40 3.33
CA LYS A 96 -31.73 -14.34 2.46
C LYS A 96 -31.19 -13.14 3.24
N GLU A 97 -31.64 -12.93 4.48
CA GLU A 97 -31.20 -11.87 5.38
C GLU A 97 -29.70 -11.91 5.70
N PHE A 98 -29.03 -13.07 5.57
CA PHE A 98 -27.58 -13.19 5.75
C PHE A 98 -26.79 -12.86 4.47
N ASN A 99 -27.44 -12.65 3.34
CA ASN A 99 -26.81 -12.18 2.10
C ASN A 99 -26.72 -10.66 2.11
N ARG A 100 -25.94 -10.15 3.05
CA ARG A 100 -25.73 -8.73 3.29
C ARG A 100 -24.26 -8.44 3.55
N ILE A 101 -23.95 -7.15 3.64
CA ILE A 101 -22.64 -6.67 4.06
C ILE A 101 -22.59 -6.62 5.58
N TYR A 102 -21.47 -7.09 6.11
CA TYR A 102 -21.12 -7.00 7.51
C TYR A 102 -19.97 -6.01 7.65
N HIS A 103 -20.22 -4.92 8.38
CA HIS A 103 -19.18 -3.99 8.78
C HIS A 103 -18.48 -4.57 10.02
N GLN A 104 -17.16 -4.42 10.09
CA GLN A 104 -16.32 -4.77 11.22
C GLN A 104 -15.11 -3.81 11.24
N LYS A 105 -14.41 -3.72 12.36
CA LYS A 105 -13.18 -2.93 12.55
C LYS A 105 -12.01 -3.85 12.87
N VAL A 106 -10.88 -3.63 12.16
CA VAL A 106 -9.65 -4.39 12.39
C VAL A 106 -9.07 -4.03 13.76
N TYR A 107 -8.81 -5.04 14.59
CA TYR A 107 -8.13 -4.85 15.88
C TYR A 107 -6.73 -5.47 15.94
N ASN A 108 -6.41 -6.42 15.04
CA ASN A 108 -5.10 -7.05 15.01
C ASN A 108 -4.73 -7.55 13.60
N ILE A 109 -3.43 -7.67 13.34
CA ILE A 109 -2.87 -8.21 12.10
C ILE A 109 -1.87 -9.29 12.49
N VAL A 110 -2.09 -10.51 11.98
CA VAL A 110 -1.28 -11.67 12.33
C VAL A 110 -0.49 -12.11 11.12
N PHE A 111 0.82 -12.29 11.32
CA PHE A 111 1.73 -12.87 10.35
C PHE A 111 2.02 -14.32 10.71
N THR A 112 1.99 -15.19 9.72
CA THR A 112 2.23 -16.63 9.88
C THR A 112 3.59 -17.03 9.31
N THR A 113 4.06 -18.21 9.71
CA THR A 113 5.32 -18.78 9.24
C THR A 113 5.36 -19.13 7.75
N LEU A 114 4.21 -19.09 7.05
CA LEU A 114 4.09 -19.41 5.63
C LEU A 114 4.11 -18.17 4.72
N ASN A 115 4.61 -17.03 5.22
CA ASN A 115 4.55 -15.74 4.51
C ASN A 115 3.11 -15.33 4.13
N ARG A 116 2.16 -15.71 5.00
CA ARG A 116 0.74 -15.35 4.89
C ARG A 116 0.36 -14.47 6.06
N TRP A 117 -0.63 -13.62 5.85
CA TRP A 117 -1.19 -12.79 6.89
C TRP A 117 -2.70 -12.87 6.89
N TYR A 118 -3.29 -12.54 8.03
CA TYR A 118 -4.72 -12.33 8.16
C TYR A 118 -4.98 -11.21 9.15
N VAL A 119 -6.10 -10.53 8.99
CA VAL A 119 -6.54 -9.52 9.94
C VAL A 119 -7.65 -10.10 10.82
N LEU A 120 -7.64 -9.69 12.08
CA LEU A 120 -8.67 -10.00 13.05
C LEU A 120 -9.54 -8.76 13.24
N CYS A 121 -10.84 -8.97 13.15
CA CYS A 121 -11.85 -7.93 13.24
C CYS A 121 -12.78 -8.17 14.42
N ASP A 122 -13.37 -7.10 14.94
CA ASP A 122 -14.43 -7.25 15.93
C ASP A 122 -15.61 -8.07 15.38
N LYS A 123 -16.33 -8.73 16.31
CA LYS A 123 -17.59 -9.40 16.00
C LYS A 123 -18.73 -8.49 16.41
N ASP A 124 -19.31 -7.84 15.42
CA ASP A 124 -20.50 -7.00 15.61
C ASP A 124 -21.77 -7.81 15.90
N SER A 125 -21.75 -9.13 15.67
CA SER A 125 -22.87 -10.04 15.95
C SER A 125 -22.42 -11.50 16.03
N ILE A 126 -23.18 -12.35 16.73
CA ILE A 126 -23.00 -13.81 16.68
C ILE A 126 -23.22 -14.39 15.28
N ASP A 127 -24.03 -13.71 14.47
CA ASP A 127 -24.34 -14.07 13.09
C ASP A 127 -23.34 -13.48 12.08
N ALA A 128 -22.35 -12.72 12.56
CA ALA A 128 -21.32 -12.17 11.70
C ALA A 128 -20.40 -13.30 11.20
N PRO A 129 -19.85 -13.17 9.98
CA PRO A 129 -18.79 -14.04 9.51
C PRO A 129 -17.65 -14.11 10.53
N SER A 130 -16.83 -15.17 10.45
CA SER A 130 -15.60 -15.32 11.24
C SER A 130 -14.90 -13.98 11.49
N ASP A 131 -14.37 -13.76 12.68
CA ASP A 131 -13.53 -12.61 13.03
C ASP A 131 -12.23 -12.56 12.22
N VAL A 132 -11.95 -13.60 11.43
CA VAL A 132 -10.76 -13.72 10.60
C VAL A 132 -11.05 -13.29 9.16
N CYS A 133 -10.20 -12.40 8.65
CA CYS A 133 -10.12 -11.98 7.25
C CYS A 133 -8.75 -12.39 6.70
N VAL A 134 -8.70 -13.49 5.95
CA VAL A 134 -7.44 -14.00 5.39
C VAL A 134 -7.06 -13.26 4.10
N ASP A 135 -5.77 -13.10 3.87
CA ASP A 135 -5.22 -12.44 2.69
C ASP A 135 -5.76 -12.95 1.34
N THR A 136 -5.94 -14.27 1.16
CA THR A 136 -6.46 -14.85 -0.10
C THR A 136 -7.91 -14.48 -0.42
N GLU A 137 -8.64 -13.99 0.58
CA GLU A 137 -10.05 -13.62 0.49
C GLU A 137 -10.26 -12.10 0.32
N TYR A 138 -9.18 -11.32 0.38
CA TYR A 138 -9.23 -9.89 0.13
C TYR A 138 -9.66 -9.62 -1.32
N GLY A 139 -10.64 -8.72 -1.51
CA GLY A 139 -11.23 -8.45 -2.82
C GLY A 139 -12.23 -9.51 -3.31
N LYS A 140 -12.47 -10.57 -2.53
CA LYS A 140 -13.44 -11.63 -2.84
C LYS A 140 -14.60 -11.67 -1.87
N THR A 141 -14.29 -11.75 -0.57
CA THR A 141 -15.30 -11.88 0.49
C THR A 141 -15.09 -10.86 1.62
N TRP A 142 -14.00 -10.09 1.60
CA TRP A 142 -13.83 -8.92 2.45
C TRP A 142 -13.06 -7.80 1.74
N PHE A 143 -13.38 -6.56 2.11
CA PHE A 143 -12.98 -5.33 1.43
C PHE A 143 -12.70 -4.22 2.44
N THR A 144 -11.91 -3.22 2.05
CA THR A 144 -11.71 -1.98 2.82
C THR A 144 -12.60 -0.83 2.31
N SER A 145 -13.27 -1.04 1.18
CA SER A 145 -14.30 -0.16 0.64
C SER A 145 -15.68 -0.81 0.72
N ARG A 146 -16.67 -0.06 1.22
CA ARG A 146 -18.06 -0.51 1.23
C ARG A 146 -18.61 -0.67 -0.19
N GLU A 147 -18.27 0.26 -1.07
CA GLU A 147 -18.72 0.26 -2.46
C GLU A 147 -18.24 -0.98 -3.21
N GLU A 148 -16.99 -1.39 -2.99
CA GLU A 148 -16.45 -2.63 -3.57
C GLU A 148 -17.21 -3.87 -3.07
N ALA A 149 -17.55 -3.90 -1.78
CA ALA A 149 -18.34 -4.97 -1.19
C ALA A 149 -19.78 -5.02 -1.75
N GLU A 150 -20.42 -3.86 -1.91
CA GLU A 150 -21.76 -3.72 -2.51
C GLU A 150 -21.77 -4.24 -3.95
N LYS A 151 -20.84 -3.76 -4.77
CA LYS A 151 -20.69 -4.22 -6.15
C LYS A 151 -20.46 -5.73 -6.22
N LYS A 152 -19.58 -6.27 -5.38
CA LYS A 152 -19.31 -7.72 -5.38
C LYS A 152 -20.53 -8.54 -4.96
N LEU A 153 -21.30 -8.06 -3.99
CA LEU A 153 -22.51 -8.73 -3.53
C LEU A 153 -23.61 -8.71 -4.63
N GLU A 154 -23.77 -7.60 -5.33
CA GLU A 154 -24.69 -7.48 -6.47
C GLU A 154 -24.32 -8.44 -7.61
N GLU A 155 -23.03 -8.53 -7.97
CA GLU A 155 -22.53 -9.49 -8.96
C GLU A 155 -22.96 -10.93 -8.64
N MET A 156 -22.89 -11.35 -7.36
CA MET A 156 -23.31 -12.70 -6.94
C MET A 156 -24.81 -12.97 -7.09
N GLY A 157 -25.63 -11.93 -7.02
CA GLY A 157 -27.07 -11.99 -7.24
C GLY A 157 -27.45 -12.04 -8.71
N ASN A 158 -26.68 -11.35 -9.56
CA ASN A 158 -26.91 -11.24 -11.01
C ASN A 158 -26.37 -12.44 -11.82
N ASP A 159 -25.46 -13.23 -11.24
CA ASP A 159 -24.89 -14.47 -11.79
C ASP A 159 -25.93 -15.62 -11.98
N LYS A 160 -27.23 -15.32 -11.88
CA LYS A 160 -28.36 -16.27 -12.04
C LYS A 160 -29.17 -16.06 -13.33
N THR A 161 -28.56 -15.42 -14.34
CA THR A 161 -29.16 -15.26 -15.69
C THR A 161 -28.40 -16.07 -16.72
#